data_AF-A0A074S292-F1
#
_entry.id   AF-A0A074S292-F1
#
_cell.length_a   1.000
_cell.length_b   1.000
_cell.length_c   1.000
_cell.angle_alpha   90.00
_cell.angle_beta   90.00
_cell.angle_gamma   90.00
#
_symmetry.space_group_name_H-M   'P 1'
#
loop_
_entity.id
_entity.type
_entity.pdbx_description
1 polymer ?
#
loop_
_entity_poly.entity_id
_entity_poly.type
_entity_poly.pdbx_seq_one_letter_code
_entity_poly.pdbx_strand_id
1 'polypeptide(L)'
;MFQPKYTQPFSFEQACQLDAPTITEEIARLQNSLRILTETQKQLQDAMSSAPTLDTDLQQAFEENQEVIGSQEERIIMLRKALEAQGAAIADNPHYQVQSQAISSSAAMPNAAASVPAITGRFEHTTNQSDNSEGVYL
;
A
#
# COMPACT_ATOMS: atom_id res chain seq x y z
N MET A 1 13.90 -22.37 1.23
CA MET A 1 12.77 -22.71 0.34
C MET A 1 11.50 -22.25 1.02
N PHE A 2 10.64 -21.49 0.34
CA PHE A 2 9.34 -21.09 0.90
C PHE A 2 8.36 -22.25 0.70
N GLN A 3 7.66 -22.66 1.75
CA GLN A 3 6.70 -23.77 1.68
C GLN A 3 5.35 -23.28 2.20
N PRO A 4 4.36 -23.10 1.31
CA PRO A 4 3.05 -22.59 1.72
C PRO A 4 2.22 -23.66 2.42
N LYS A 5 1.45 -23.24 3.43
CA LYS A 5 0.40 -24.02 4.09
C LYS A 5 -0.86 -24.10 3.23
N TYR A 6 -1.21 -22.99 2.56
CA TYR A 6 -2.40 -22.90 1.71
C TYR A 6 -2.03 -23.11 0.24
N THR A 7 -2.98 -23.61 -0.56
CA THR A 7 -2.76 -23.68 -2.01
C THR A 7 -2.69 -22.26 -2.58
N GLN A 8 -1.64 -21.98 -3.34
CA GLN A 8 -1.40 -20.67 -3.95
C GLN A 8 -1.59 -20.74 -5.47
N PRO A 9 -2.00 -19.63 -6.11
CA PRO A 9 -2.23 -19.59 -7.56
C PRO A 9 -0.94 -19.71 -8.38
N PHE A 10 0.22 -19.55 -7.75
CA PHE A 10 1.53 -19.70 -8.34
C PHE A 10 2.56 -20.14 -7.29
N SER A 11 3.68 -20.69 -7.76
CA SER A 11 4.81 -21.08 -6.92
C SER A 11 5.70 -19.89 -6.58
N PHE A 12 6.59 -20.06 -5.59
CA PHE A 12 7.57 -19.04 -5.23
C PHE A 12 8.51 -18.70 -6.40
N GLU A 13 8.92 -19.70 -7.18
CA GLU A 13 9.78 -19.51 -8.36
C GLU A 13 9.09 -18.65 -9.43
N GLN A 14 7.78 -18.86 -9.63
CA GLN A 14 6.99 -18.01 -10.52
C GLN A 14 6.87 -16.58 -9.98
N ALA A 15 6.71 -16.40 -8.66
CA ALA A 15 6.72 -15.08 -8.04
C ALA A 15 8.03 -14.32 -8.26
N CYS A 16 9.18 -15.02 -8.20
CA CYS A 16 10.49 -14.43 -8.47
C CYS A 16 10.69 -13.96 -9.91
N GLN A 17 9.84 -14.38 -10.86
CA GLN A 17 9.89 -13.95 -12.25
C GLN A 17 9.05 -12.70 -12.53
N LEU A 18 8.18 -12.29 -11.60
CA LEU A 18 7.38 -11.07 -11.72
C LEU A 18 8.26 -9.84 -11.51
N ASP A 19 7.99 -8.74 -12.20
CA ASP A 19 8.69 -7.48 -11.95
C ASP A 19 8.23 -6.81 -10.65
N ALA A 20 9.12 -6.01 -10.04
CA ALA A 20 8.85 -5.38 -8.75
C ALA A 20 7.57 -4.50 -8.71
N PRO A 21 7.23 -3.73 -9.77
CA PRO A 21 5.94 -3.04 -9.86
C PRO A 21 4.73 -3.99 -9.74
N THR A 22 4.70 -5.08 -10.51
CA THR A 22 3.63 -6.08 -10.47
C THR A 22 3.50 -6.70 -9.07
N ILE A 23 4.61 -7.06 -8.44
CA ILE A 23 4.58 -7.61 -7.08
C ILE A 23 4.02 -6.58 -6.08
N THR A 24 4.40 -5.31 -6.21
CA THR A 24 3.94 -4.25 -5.30
C THR A 24 2.44 -3.98 -5.45
N GLU A 25 1.93 -3.95 -6.68
CA GLU A 25 0.50 -3.81 -6.97
C GLU A 25 -0.30 -4.99 -6.41
N GLU A 26 0.20 -6.21 -6.61
CA GLU A 26 -0.40 -7.43 -6.07
C GLU A 26 -0.49 -7.38 -4.53
N ILE A 27 0.58 -6.98 -3.84
CA ILE A 27 0.58 -6.81 -2.39
C ILE A 27 -0.46 -5.78 -1.96
N ALA A 28 -0.55 -4.62 -2.63
CA ALA A 28 -1.53 -3.59 -2.30
C ALA A 28 -2.98 -4.10 -2.46
N ARG A 29 -3.25 -4.86 -3.54
CA ARG A 29 -4.57 -5.47 -3.75
C ARG A 29 -4.92 -6.48 -2.67
N LEU A 30 -3.98 -7.33 -2.28
CA LEU A 30 -4.17 -8.30 -1.19
C LEU A 30 -4.38 -7.60 0.16
N GLN A 31 -3.65 -6.53 0.44
CA GLN A 31 -3.85 -5.73 1.66
C GLN A 31 -5.24 -5.10 1.73
N ASN A 32 -5.75 -4.55 0.62
CA ASN A 32 -7.11 -4.04 0.59
C ASN A 32 -8.15 -5.16 0.79
N SER A 33 -7.93 -6.32 0.18
CA SER A 33 -8.81 -7.48 0.34
C SER A 33 -8.83 -7.99 1.78
N LEU A 34 -7.66 -8.07 2.43
CA LEU A 34 -7.54 -8.44 3.85
C LEU A 34 -8.23 -7.44 4.77
N ARG A 35 -8.14 -6.14 4.50
CA ARG A 35 -8.85 -5.11 5.27
C ARG A 35 -10.36 -5.35 5.24
N ILE A 36 -10.91 -5.58 4.06
CA ILE A 36 -12.34 -5.85 3.88
C ILE A 36 -12.73 -7.15 4.59
N LEU A 37 -11.97 -8.24 4.38
CA LEU A 37 -12.24 -9.52 5.03
C LEU A 37 -12.18 -9.44 6.55
N THR A 38 -11.23 -8.71 7.11
CA THR A 38 -11.12 -8.51 8.56
C THR A 38 -12.32 -7.74 9.12
N GLU A 39 -12.81 -6.75 8.37
CA GLU A 39 -14.03 -6.01 8.73
C GLU A 39 -15.25 -6.93 8.70
N THR A 40 -15.41 -7.75 7.65
CA THR A 40 -16.47 -8.76 7.55
C THR A 40 -16.38 -9.77 8.69
N GLN A 41 -15.19 -10.24 9.06
CA GLN A 41 -15.00 -11.16 10.18
C GLN A 41 -15.46 -10.57 11.50
N LYS A 42 -15.16 -9.30 11.74
CA LYS A 42 -15.64 -8.60 12.92
C LYS A 42 -17.18 -8.54 12.94
N GLN A 43 -17.80 -8.19 11.81
CA GLN A 43 -19.26 -8.14 11.71
C GLN A 43 -19.91 -9.51 11.94
N LEU A 44 -19.35 -10.58 11.37
CA LEU A 44 -19.82 -11.95 11.60
C LEU A 44 -19.67 -12.36 13.07
N GLN A 45 -18.53 -12.05 13.69
CA GLN A 45 -18.30 -12.31 15.11
C GLN A 45 -19.30 -11.57 16.01
N ASP A 46 -19.56 -10.29 15.72
CA ASP A 46 -20.52 -9.47 16.46
C ASP A 46 -21.95 -10.02 16.31
N ALA A 47 -22.33 -10.46 15.10
CA ALA A 47 -23.63 -11.06 14.83
C ALA A 47 -23.83 -12.39 15.57
N MET A 48 -22.83 -13.28 15.53
CA MET A 48 -22.87 -14.56 16.26
C MET A 48 -22.92 -14.36 17.79
N SER A 49 -22.22 -13.34 18.30
CA SER A 49 -22.19 -13.05 19.75
C SER A 49 -23.49 -12.41 20.26
N SER A 50 -24.25 -11.77 19.38
CA SER A 50 -25.50 -11.06 19.72
C SER A 50 -26.74 -11.94 19.55
N ALA A 51 -26.63 -13.08 18.86
CA ALA A 51 -27.73 -13.98 18.62
C ALA A 51 -27.99 -14.92 19.82
N PRO A 52 -29.26 -15.17 20.21
CA PRO A 52 -29.59 -16.11 21.29
C PRO A 52 -29.30 -17.57 20.94
N THR A 53 -29.15 -17.87 19.64
CA THR A 53 -28.82 -19.19 19.10
C THR A 53 -27.74 -19.06 18.04
N LEU A 54 -26.82 -20.01 17.98
CA LEU A 54 -25.79 -20.04 16.95
C LEU A 54 -26.41 -20.27 15.57
N ASP A 55 -26.13 -19.35 14.65
CA ASP A 55 -26.46 -19.49 13.23
C ASP A 55 -25.32 -20.24 12.53
N THR A 56 -25.62 -21.43 12.00
CA THR A 56 -24.63 -22.30 11.35
C THR A 56 -24.07 -21.69 10.07
N ASP A 57 -24.86 -20.88 9.36
CA ASP A 57 -24.44 -20.27 8.10
C ASP A 57 -23.45 -19.12 8.39
N LEU A 58 -23.69 -18.36 9.46
CA LEU A 58 -22.75 -17.34 9.92
C LEU A 58 -21.44 -17.95 10.43
N GLN A 59 -21.52 -19.07 11.17
CA GLN A 59 -20.34 -19.79 11.64
C GLN A 59 -19.52 -20.32 10.46
N GLN A 60 -20.17 -20.91 9.46
CA GLN A 60 -19.49 -21.41 8.26
C GLN A 60 -18.81 -20.27 7.49
N ALA A 61 -19.53 -19.16 7.24
CA ALA A 61 -18.95 -18.00 6.56
C ALA A 61 -17.75 -17.42 7.32
N PHE A 62 -17.80 -17.45 8.66
CA PHE A 62 -16.68 -17.01 9.51
C PHE A 62 -15.46 -17.92 9.36
N GLU A 63 -15.65 -19.23 9.33
CA GLU A 63 -14.57 -20.21 9.14
C GLU A 63 -13.95 -20.12 7.74
N GLU A 64 -14.78 -20.04 6.69
CA GLU A 64 -14.32 -19.90 5.31
C GLU A 64 -13.48 -18.63 5.12
N ASN A 65 -13.92 -17.50 5.69
CA ASN A 65 -13.15 -16.27 5.65
C ASN A 65 -11.80 -16.38 6.37
N GLN A 66 -11.68 -17.16 7.46
CA GLN A 66 -10.39 -17.37 8.12
C GLN A 66 -9.38 -18.08 7.22
N GLU A 67 -9.82 -19.11 6.49
CA GLU A 67 -8.96 -19.80 5.54
C GLU A 67 -8.51 -18.87 4.40
N VAL A 68 -9.44 -18.07 3.86
CA VAL A 68 -9.14 -17.10 2.82
C VAL A 68 -8.14 -16.06 3.31
N ILE A 69 -8.34 -15.50 4.51
CA ILE A 69 -7.40 -14.56 5.14
C ILE A 69 -6.00 -15.18 5.25
N GLY A 70 -5.90 -16.39 5.81
CA GLY A 70 -4.63 -17.08 5.96
C GLY A 70 -3.91 -17.30 4.63
N SER A 71 -4.65 -17.68 3.57
CA SER A 71 -4.09 -17.87 2.23
C SER A 71 -3.55 -16.58 1.63
N GLN A 72 -4.21 -15.44 1.88
CA GLN A 72 -3.81 -14.12 1.35
C GLN A 72 -2.61 -13.54 2.11
N GLU A 73 -2.57 -13.68 3.43
CA GLU A 73 -1.41 -13.29 4.24
C GLU A 73 -0.16 -14.05 3.80
N GLU A 74 -0.29 -15.36 3.59
CA GLU A 74 0.81 -16.19 3.10
C GLU A 74 1.29 -15.77 1.71
N ARG A 75 0.37 -15.38 0.82
CA ARG A 75 0.72 -14.86 -0.51
C ARG A 75 1.51 -13.56 -0.41
N ILE A 76 1.14 -12.65 0.49
CA ILE A 76 1.92 -11.43 0.75
C ILE A 76 3.34 -11.79 1.23
N ILE A 77 3.48 -12.78 2.11
CA ILE A 77 4.81 -13.23 2.58
C ILE A 77 5.63 -13.79 1.41
N MET A 78 5.04 -14.64 0.57
CA MET A 78 5.70 -15.19 -0.63
C MET A 78 6.21 -14.08 -1.55
N LEU A 79 5.35 -13.10 -1.84
CA LEU A 79 5.65 -11.97 -2.73
C LEU A 79 6.74 -11.05 -2.16
N ARG A 80 6.73 -10.78 -0.86
CA ARG A 80 7.80 -10.03 -0.20
C ARG A 80 9.15 -10.75 -0.28
N LYS A 81 9.15 -12.07 -0.06
CA LYS A 81 10.37 -12.89 -0.22
C LYS A 81 10.88 -12.91 -1.67
N ALA A 82 9.97 -12.86 -2.64
CA ALA A 82 10.36 -12.77 -4.05
C ALA A 82 11.07 -11.44 -4.36
N LEU A 83 10.55 -10.32 -3.85
CA LEU A 83 11.22 -9.01 -3.95
C LEU A 83 12.59 -9.00 -3.27
N GLU A 84 12.71 -9.59 -2.07
CA GLU A 84 13.99 -9.73 -1.37
C GLU A 84 15.00 -10.53 -2.19
N ALA A 85 14.58 -11.66 -2.77
CA ALA A 85 15.43 -12.49 -3.61
C ALA A 85 15.90 -11.76 -4.88
N GLN A 86 15.03 -10.94 -5.48
CA GLN A 86 15.39 -10.10 -6.62
C GLN A 86 16.40 -9.01 -6.25
N GLY A 87 16.19 -8.33 -5.12
CA GLY A 87 17.12 -7.31 -4.63
C GLY A 87 18.50 -7.88 -4.34
N ALA A 88 18.58 -9.06 -3.71
CA ALA A 88 19.83 -9.77 -3.48
C ALA A 88 20.51 -10.16 -4.80
N ALA A 89 19.77 -10.72 -5.76
CA ALA A 89 20.31 -11.10 -7.06
C ALA A 89 20.86 -9.91 -7.87
N ILE A 90 20.27 -8.72 -7.72
CA ILE A 90 20.78 -7.49 -8.34
C ILE A 90 22.06 -7.01 -7.65
N ALA A 91 22.12 -7.06 -6.31
CA ALA A 91 23.28 -6.64 -5.53
C ALA A 91 24.51 -7.55 -5.75
N ASP A 92 24.28 -8.85 -5.92
CA ASP A 92 25.32 -9.85 -6.19
C ASP A 92 25.82 -9.81 -7.65
N ASN A 93 25.14 -9.07 -8.54
CA ASN A 93 25.52 -8.97 -9.94
C ASN A 93 26.54 -7.84 -10.16
N PRO A 94 27.81 -8.13 -10.50
CA PRO A 94 28.87 -7.13 -10.61
C PRO A 94 28.62 -6.08 -11.70
N HIS A 95 27.70 -6.33 -12.65
CA HIS A 95 27.32 -5.37 -13.68
C HIS A 95 26.36 -4.26 -13.20
N TYR A 96 25.70 -4.44 -12.05
CA TYR A 96 24.75 -3.48 -11.49
C TYR A 96 25.22 -2.82 -10.19
N GLN A 97 26.47 -3.07 -9.77
CA GLN A 97 27.16 -2.25 -8.77
C GLN A 97 27.47 -0.87 -9.37
N VAL A 98 26.44 -0.06 -9.61
CA VAL A 98 26.62 1.34 -9.96
C VAL A 98 27.26 2.03 -8.77
N GLN A 99 28.47 2.51 -8.99
CA GLN A 99 29.34 3.18 -8.03
C GLN A 99 28.53 4.18 -7.21
N SER A 100 28.30 3.85 -5.94
CA SER A 100 27.91 4.82 -4.92
C SER A 100 29.13 5.70 -4.64
N GLN A 101 29.54 6.53 -5.61
CA GLN A 101 30.54 7.56 -5.37
C GLN A 101 29.89 8.60 -4.47
N ALA A 102 30.28 8.57 -3.20
CA ALA A 102 30.02 9.62 -2.24
C ALA A 102 30.47 10.96 -2.82
N ILE A 103 29.51 11.76 -3.29
CA ILE A 103 29.73 13.18 -3.54
C ILE A 103 30.07 13.84 -2.21
N SER A 104 31.37 13.95 -1.96
CA SER A 104 31.90 14.80 -0.90
C SER A 104 31.64 16.24 -1.33
N SER A 105 30.54 16.81 -0.83
CA SER A 105 30.20 18.21 -0.99
C SER A 105 31.22 19.07 -0.23
N SER A 106 32.32 19.45 -0.89
CA SER A 106 33.09 20.63 -0.49
C SER A 106 32.28 21.87 -0.84
N ALA A 107 31.40 22.29 0.07
CA ALA A 107 30.73 23.58 0.00
C ALA A 107 31.67 24.67 0.55
N ALA A 108 32.42 25.30 -0.35
CA ALA A 108 33.09 26.57 -0.07
C ALA A 108 32.07 27.72 -0.21
N MET A 109 31.95 28.56 0.82
CA MET A 109 31.20 29.82 0.79
C MET A 109 31.86 30.84 -0.16
N PRO A 110 31.11 31.87 -0.61
CA PRO A 110 31.26 33.16 0.05
C PRO A 110 29.99 34.04 0.16
N ASN A 111 29.81 34.57 1.38
CA ASN A 111 29.60 35.95 1.79
C ASN A 111 28.80 36.99 0.94
N ALA A 112 27.73 37.50 1.55
CA ALA A 112 27.23 38.89 1.66
C ALA A 112 27.17 39.84 0.44
N ALA A 113 25.97 40.42 0.18
CA ALA A 113 25.68 41.84 0.43
C ALA A 113 24.24 42.24 0.03
N ALA A 114 23.73 43.22 0.78
CA ALA A 114 22.41 43.83 0.79
C ALA A 114 21.87 44.39 -0.54
N SER A 115 20.54 44.53 -0.65
CA SER A 115 19.84 45.83 -0.75
C SER A 115 18.33 45.66 -0.94
N VAL A 116 17.54 46.28 -0.06
CA VAL A 116 16.12 46.65 -0.28
C VAL A 116 16.13 48.13 -0.70
N PRO A 117 15.22 48.60 -1.57
CA PRO A 117 14.09 49.36 -1.02
C PRO A 117 12.75 49.18 -1.77
N ALA A 118 11.71 49.66 -1.08
CA ALA A 118 10.28 49.62 -1.37
C ALA A 118 9.80 50.57 -2.49
N ILE A 119 8.52 50.44 -2.88
CA ILE A 119 7.50 51.48 -3.25
C ILE A 119 6.48 50.82 -4.22
N THR A 120 5.24 50.49 -3.80
CA THR A 120 4.01 51.31 -3.74
C THR A 120 3.06 51.07 -4.92
N GLY A 121 1.81 50.68 -4.62
CA GLY A 121 0.64 50.64 -5.52
C GLY A 121 -0.21 49.39 -5.22
N ARG A 122 -1.18 49.40 -4.29
CA ARG A 122 -2.54 49.99 -4.32
C ARG A 122 -3.35 49.60 -5.56
N PHE A 123 -4.37 48.74 -5.38
CA PHE A 123 -5.79 48.80 -5.84
C PHE A 123 -6.43 47.40 -5.64
N GLU A 124 -7.30 47.25 -4.64
CA GLU A 124 -8.76 46.92 -4.75
C GLU A 124 -9.06 45.48 -5.20
N HIS A 125 -9.48 44.57 -4.31
CA HIS A 125 -10.83 44.36 -3.76
C HIS A 125 -11.90 44.04 -4.84
N THR A 126 -12.26 42.76 -4.98
CA THR A 126 -13.64 42.36 -5.32
C THR A 126 -13.92 40.90 -4.96
N THR A 127 -14.94 40.76 -4.12
CA THR A 127 -15.73 39.58 -3.75
C THR A 127 -16.67 39.14 -4.87
N ASN A 128 -16.94 37.82 -4.97
CA ASN A 128 -18.16 37.17 -5.50
C ASN A 128 -17.95 35.67 -5.22
N GLN A 129 -18.58 34.95 -4.28
CA GLN A 129 -19.98 34.75 -3.87
C GLN A 129 -20.94 34.24 -4.95
N SER A 130 -21.43 33.01 -4.68
CA SER A 130 -22.66 32.35 -5.14
C SER A 130 -22.69 31.71 -6.52
N ASP A 131 -22.84 30.39 -6.57
CA ASP A 131 -24.07 29.83 -7.17
C ASP A 131 -24.44 28.47 -6.56
N ASN A 132 -25.74 28.30 -6.40
CA ASN A 132 -26.48 27.31 -5.64
C ASN A 132 -27.23 26.44 -6.67
N SER A 133 -27.20 25.11 -6.58
CA SER A 133 -28.21 24.31 -7.28
C SER A 133 -28.52 23.00 -6.56
N GLU A 134 -29.68 23.09 -5.92
CA GLU A 134 -30.50 22.16 -5.17
C GLU A 134 -31.10 21.10 -6.11
N GLY A 135 -30.92 19.81 -5.80
CA GLY A 135 -31.49 18.68 -6.54
C GLY A 135 -32.63 18.03 -5.73
N VAL A 136 -33.84 18.16 -6.26
CA VAL A 136 -35.13 17.76 -5.67
C VAL A 136 -35.38 16.24 -5.79
N TYR A 137 -35.95 15.65 -4.75
CA TYR A 137 -36.46 14.27 -4.66
C TYR A 137 -37.70 14.05 -5.54
N LEU A 138 -37.78 12.88 -6.19
CA LEU A 138 -39.02 12.18 -6.54
C LEU A 138 -38.88 10.70 -6.22
#